data_AF-A0A800BXN3-F1
#
_entry.id   AF-A0A800BXN3-F1
#
_cell.length_a   1.000
_cell.length_b   1.000
_cell.length_c   1.000
_cell.angle_alpha   90.00
_cell.angle_beta   90.00
_cell.angle_gamma   90.00
#
_symmetry.space_group_name_H-M   'P 1'
#
loop_
_entity.id
_entity.type
_entity.pdbx_description
1 polymer ?
#
loop_
_entity_poly.entity_id
_entity_poly.type
_entity_poly.pdbx_seq_one_letter_code
_entity_poly.pdbx_strand_id
1 'polypeptide(L)' 'PLKEARKLAEKSAVYKALSLTGNNISQAAKLLEVSRPTLHDLLKKLEISIQK' A
#
# COMPACT_ATOMS: atom_id res chain seq x y z
N PRO A 1 0.08 -20.54 -3.75
CA PRO A 1 0.79 -20.87 -2.48
C PRO A 1 0.59 -19.78 -1.41
N LEU A 2 0.78 -20.07 -0.12
CA LEU A 2 0.53 -19.12 0.99
C LEU A 2 1.26 -17.77 0.80
N LYS A 3 2.47 -17.82 0.22
CA LYS A 3 3.29 -16.64 -0.09
C LYS A 3 2.58 -15.66 -1.05
N GLU A 4 1.95 -16.18 -2.09
CA GLU A 4 1.24 -15.36 -3.09
C GLU A 4 -0.05 -14.78 -2.50
N ALA A 5 -0.79 -15.57 -1.74
CA ALA A 5 -2.00 -15.10 -1.06
C ALA A 5 -1.70 -13.91 -0.13
N ARG A 6 -0.59 -13.98 0.63
CA ARG A 6 -0.10 -12.84 1.43
C ARG A 6 0.24 -11.62 0.57
N LYS A 7 0.96 -11.82 -0.54
CA LYS A 7 1.33 -10.71 -1.44
C LYS A 7 0.10 -10.03 -2.05
N LEU A 8 -0.92 -10.81 -2.42
CA LEU A 8 -2.19 -10.30 -2.94
C LEU A 8 -2.98 -9.53 -1.88
N ALA A 9 -3.08 -10.05 -0.67
CA ALA A 9 -3.74 -9.38 0.44
C ALA A 9 -3.03 -8.05 0.79
N GLU A 10 -1.71 -8.05 0.86
CA GLU A 10 -0.89 -6.83 1.09
C GLU A 10 -1.12 -5.80 -0.02
N LYS A 11 -1.12 -6.23 -1.28
CA LYS A 11 -1.40 -5.37 -2.44
C LYS A 11 -2.81 -4.77 -2.39
N SER A 12 -3.81 -5.58 -2.05
CA SER A 12 -5.20 -5.13 -1.93
C SER A 12 -5.38 -4.09 -0.82
N ALA A 13 -4.77 -4.32 0.35
CA ALA A 13 -4.81 -3.38 1.47
C ALA A 13 -4.21 -2.01 1.09
N VAL A 14 -3.04 -2.02 0.43
CA VAL A 14 -2.37 -0.78 -0.02
C VAL A 14 -3.24 -0.02 -1.03
N TYR A 15 -3.81 -0.70 -2.03
CA TYR A 15 -4.70 -0.03 -2.99
C TYR A 15 -5.95 0.56 -2.33
N LYS A 16 -6.56 -0.17 -1.40
CA LYS A 16 -7.75 0.32 -0.68
C LYS A 16 -7.43 1.57 0.11
N ALA A 17 -6.31 1.59 0.84
CA ALA A 17 -5.89 2.77 1.59
C ALA A 17 -5.61 3.97 0.67
N LEU A 18 -4.90 3.77 -0.44
CA LEU A 18 -4.64 4.83 -1.43
C LEU A 18 -5.92 5.37 -2.06
N SER A 19 -6.86 4.49 -2.42
CA SER A 19 -8.14 4.89 -3.00
C SER A 19 -8.98 5.71 -2.01
N LEU A 20 -9.02 5.30 -0.73
CA LEU A 20 -9.75 6.02 0.31
C LEU A 20 -9.15 7.39 0.63
N THR A 21 -7.86 7.59 0.41
CA THR A 21 -7.16 8.85 0.72
C THR A 21 -6.88 9.71 -0.50
N GLY A 22 -7.38 9.34 -1.68
CA GLY A 22 -7.11 10.06 -2.93
C GLY A 22 -5.63 10.12 -3.26
N ASN A 23 -4.93 8.98 -3.18
CA ASN A 23 -3.49 8.83 -3.39
C ASN A 23 -2.61 9.61 -2.41
N ASN A 24 -3.16 10.09 -1.29
CA ASN A 24 -2.35 10.70 -0.23
C ASN A 24 -1.59 9.64 0.56
N ILE A 25 -0.30 9.49 0.25
CA ILE A 25 0.62 8.52 0.89
C ILE A 25 0.66 8.69 2.40
N SER A 26 0.67 9.93 2.90
CA SER A 26 0.76 10.18 4.34
C SER A 26 -0.47 9.69 5.09
N GLN A 27 -1.66 9.92 4.52
CA GLN A 27 -2.90 9.43 5.09
C GLN A 27 -3.06 7.93 4.90
N ALA A 28 -2.66 7.38 3.76
CA ALA A 28 -2.71 5.94 3.51
C ALA A 28 -1.82 5.17 4.49
N ALA A 29 -0.61 5.67 4.77
CA ALA A 29 0.28 5.08 5.77
C ALA A 29 -0.36 5.08 7.17
N LYS A 30 -1.05 6.18 7.53
CA LYS A 30 -1.79 6.28 8.78
C LYS A 30 -2.96 5.28 8.85
N LEU A 31 -3.71 5.09 7.76
CA LEU A 31 -4.80 4.11 7.70
C LEU A 31 -4.31 2.66 7.78
N LEU A 32 -3.11 2.40 7.27
CA LEU A 32 -2.48 1.08 7.32
C LEU A 32 -1.67 0.85 8.61
N GLU A 33 -1.65 1.84 9.52
CA GLU A 33 -0.89 1.81 10.78
C GLU A 33 0.62 1.55 10.58
N VAL A 34 1.18 2.09 9.50
CA VAL A 34 2.60 2.01 9.19
C VAL A 34 3.23 3.39 9.04
N SER A 35 4.56 3.43 9.06
CA SER A 35 5.29 4.66 8.75
C SER A 35 5.23 4.99 7.25
N ARG A 36 5.38 6.27 6.89
CA ARG A 36 5.52 6.67 5.47
C ARG A 36 6.66 5.96 4.74
N PRO A 37 7.91 5.86 5.28
CA PRO A 37 8.96 5.12 4.59
C PRO A 37 8.59 3.64 4.40
N THR A 38 7.92 3.01 5.38
CA THR A 38 7.40 1.64 5.21
C THR A 38 6.41 1.53 4.05
N LEU A 39 5.49 2.50 3.92
CA LEU A 39 4.56 2.51 2.79
C LEU A 39 5.30 2.71 1.45
N HIS A 40 6.32 3.56 1.39
CA HIS A 40 7.15 3.70 0.18
C HIS A 40 7.83 2.38 -0.21
N ASP A 41 8.41 1.67 0.76
CA ASP A 41 9.02 0.37 0.53
C ASP A 41 8.01 -0.67 0.05
N LEU A 42 6.80 -0.68 0.64
CA LEU A 42 5.69 -1.54 0.21
C LEU A 42 5.29 -1.26 -1.24
N LEU A 43 5.13 0.01 -1.63
CA LEU A 43 4.79 0.39 -2.99
C LEU A 43 5.86 -0.09 -3.99
N LYS A 44 7.14 0.07 -3.64
CA LYS A 44 8.26 -0.39 -4.47
C LYS A 44 8.28 -1.92 -4.60
N LYS A 45 8.12 -2.64 -3.48
CA LYS A 45 8.12 -4.11 -3.43
C LYS A 45 6.93 -4.74 -4.16
N LEU A 46 5.78 -4.06 -4.15
CA LEU A 46 4.55 -4.51 -4.78
C LEU A 46 4.37 -3.96 -6.20
N GLU A 47 5.32 -3.16 -6.68
CA GLU A 47 5.34 -2.50 -8.00
C GLU A 47 4.05 -1.71 -8.25
N ILE A 48 3.63 -0.96 -7.24
CA ILE A 48 2.43 -0.11 -7.29
C ILE A 48 2.85 1.29 -7.73
N SER A 49 2.43 1.68 -8.93
CA SER A 49 2.55 3.05 -9.41
C SER A 49 1.33 3.86 -8.96
N ILE A 50 1.58 4.94 -8.23
CA ILE A 50 0.54 5.91 -7.88
C ILE A 50 0.42 6.87 -9.07
N GLN A 51 -0.69 6.80 -9.80
CA GLN A 51 -1.01 7.79 -10.82
C GLN A 51 -1.54 9.05 -10.11
N LYS A 52 -0.99 10.20 -10.50
CA LYS A 52 -1.32 11.50 -9.91
C LYS A 52 -2.62 12.04 -10.49
#